data_AF-A0A378H206-F1
#
_entry.id   AF-A0A378H206-F1
#
_cell.length_a   1.000
_cell.length_b   1.000
_cell.length_c   1.000
_cell.angle_alpha   90.00
_cell.angle_beta   90.00
_cell.angle_gamma   90.00
#
_symmetry.space_group_name_H-M   'P 1'
#
loop_
_entity.id
_entity.type
_entity.pdbx_description
1 polymer ?
#
loop_
_entity_poly.entity_id
_entity_poly.type
_entity_poly.pdbx_seq_one_letter_code
_entity_poly.pdbx_strand_id
1 'polypeptide(L)'
;MKTWLPTSTAGSLPKPSWLAQPETLWSPWKLSSEELLAGKRDALRLSLDDQLRAGIDIVSDGEQTRQHFVTTFIEHLSGVDFANARS
;
A
#
# COMPACT_ATOMS: atom_id res chain seq x y z
N MET A 1 -13.96 -16.87 21.41
CA MET A 1 -14.46 -15.70 22.17
C MET A 1 -15.20 -14.80 21.20
N LYS A 2 -16.29 -14.14 21.62
CA LYS A 2 -16.99 -13.15 20.79
C LYS A 2 -16.36 -11.78 21.01
N THR A 3 -15.81 -11.16 19.96
CA THR A 3 -15.33 -9.77 20.01
C THR A 3 -16.52 -8.83 19.89
N TRP A 4 -16.73 -7.98 20.90
CA TRP A 4 -17.88 -7.06 20.95
C TRP A 4 -17.62 -5.72 20.25
N LEU A 5 -16.35 -5.32 20.15
CA LEU A 5 -15.89 -4.09 19.53
C LEU A 5 -14.74 -4.42 18.57
N PRO A 6 -15.01 -4.97 17.38
CA PRO A 6 -13.95 -5.34 16.44
C PRO A 6 -13.21 -4.11 15.95
N THR A 7 -11.90 -4.23 15.84
CA THR A 7 -10.99 -3.19 15.37
C THR A 7 -10.53 -3.46 13.94
N SER A 8 -10.31 -2.39 13.18
CA SER A 8 -9.81 -2.44 11.81
C SER A 8 -9.04 -1.16 11.50
N THR A 9 -8.12 -1.24 10.55
CA THR A 9 -7.51 -0.06 9.92
C THR A 9 -8.48 0.57 8.91
N ALA A 10 -8.35 1.88 8.66
CA ALA A 10 -9.20 2.59 7.70
C ALA A 10 -8.75 2.47 6.23
N GLY A 11 -7.55 1.93 5.96
CA GLY A 11 -7.02 1.83 4.59
C GLY A 11 -5.51 1.64 4.55
N SER A 12 -4.84 2.49 3.77
CA SER A 12 -3.40 2.40 3.50
C SER A 12 -2.54 2.47 4.76
N LEU A 13 -1.49 1.65 4.75
CA LEU A 13 -0.44 1.61 5.76
C LEU A 13 0.88 2.10 5.13
N PRO A 14 1.80 2.67 5.94
CA PRO A 14 3.05 3.19 5.43
C PRO A 14 3.85 2.10 4.72
N LYS A 15 4.28 2.38 3.50
CA LYS A 15 5.15 1.46 2.75
C LYS A 15 6.54 1.47 3.38
N PRO A 16 7.21 0.31 3.46
CA PRO A 16 8.60 0.27 3.89
C PRO A 16 9.48 1.16 3.01
N SER A 17 10.42 1.85 3.64
CA SER A 17 11.28 2.84 2.97
C SER A 17 12.17 2.24 1.87
N TRP A 18 12.38 0.92 1.88
CA TRP A 18 13.08 0.19 0.82
C TRP A 18 12.22 -0.07 -0.42
N LEU A 19 10.89 0.00 -0.30
CA LEU A 19 9.97 -0.20 -1.42
C LEU A 19 9.59 1.13 -2.11
N ALA A 20 9.36 2.17 -1.31
CA ALA A 20 8.98 3.51 -1.76
C ALA A 20 9.49 4.58 -0.77
N GLN A 21 9.70 5.80 -1.23
CA GLN A 21 10.04 6.95 -0.38
C GLN A 21 8.83 7.33 0.49
N PRO A 22 9.00 7.38 1.83
CA PRO A 22 7.97 7.89 2.73
C PRO A 22 7.62 9.36 2.47
N GLU A 23 6.47 9.80 2.98
CA GLU A 23 6.05 11.21 3.00
C GLU A 23 6.00 11.88 1.62
N THR A 24 5.91 11.09 0.55
CA THR A 24 5.85 11.55 -0.84
C THR A 24 4.54 11.11 -1.45
N LEU A 25 3.73 12.07 -1.94
CA LEU A 25 2.39 11.80 -2.48
C LEU A 25 2.43 10.86 -3.68
N TRP A 26 3.45 11.02 -4.54
CA TRP A 26 3.73 10.11 -5.65
C TRP A 26 5.14 9.55 -5.60
N SER A 27 5.43 8.67 -4.62
CA SER A 27 6.71 7.98 -4.63
C SER A 27 6.78 6.99 -5.81
N PRO A 28 7.84 7.03 -6.64
CA PRO A 28 8.16 5.92 -7.52
C PRO A 28 8.49 4.68 -6.68
N TRP A 29 8.32 3.49 -7.27
CA TRP A 29 8.91 2.28 -6.71
C TRP A 29 10.43 2.36 -6.77
N LYS A 30 11.10 1.92 -5.71
CA LYS A 30 12.57 1.83 -5.69
C LYS A 30 13.09 0.57 -6.38
N LEU A 31 12.26 -0.48 -6.43
CA LEU A 31 12.56 -1.77 -7.06
C LEU A 31 11.90 -1.85 -8.43
N SER A 32 12.37 -2.76 -9.29
CA SER A 32 11.81 -3.00 -10.62
C SER A 32 11.60 -4.49 -10.91
N SER A 33 10.80 -4.81 -11.94
CA SER A 33 10.63 -6.17 -12.47
C SER A 33 10.25 -7.21 -11.40
N GLU A 34 10.97 -8.34 -11.32
CA GLU A 34 10.70 -9.42 -10.38
C GLU A 34 11.01 -9.02 -8.93
N GLU A 35 12.01 -8.19 -8.70
CA GLU A 35 12.33 -7.66 -7.37
C GLU A 35 11.20 -6.80 -6.83
N LEU A 36 10.52 -6.03 -7.69
CA LEU A 36 9.34 -5.28 -7.30
C LEU A 36 8.18 -6.20 -6.90
N LEU A 37 7.95 -7.28 -7.64
CA LEU A 37 6.93 -8.27 -7.31
C LEU A 37 7.22 -8.95 -5.96
N ALA A 38 8.47 -9.33 -5.71
CA ALA A 38 8.90 -9.88 -4.43
C ALA A 38 8.75 -8.86 -3.29
N GLY A 39 9.27 -7.65 -3.48
CA GLY A 39 9.21 -6.57 -2.49
C GLY A 39 7.78 -6.17 -2.12
N LYS A 40 6.86 -6.13 -3.08
CA LYS A 40 5.43 -5.91 -2.80
C LYS A 40 4.83 -7.00 -1.92
N ARG A 41 5.19 -8.27 -2.15
CA ARG A 41 4.74 -9.41 -1.32
C ARG A 41 5.34 -9.35 0.08
N ASP A 42 6.59 -8.92 0.21
CA ASP A 42 7.25 -8.80 1.50
C ASP A 42 6.67 -7.65 2.33
N ALA A 43 6.40 -6.49 1.70
CA ALA A 43 5.73 -5.38 2.35
C ALA A 43 4.32 -5.77 2.85
N LEU A 44 3.57 -6.53 2.04
CA LEU A 44 2.27 -7.09 2.44
C LEU A 44 2.38 -7.97 3.69
N ARG A 45 3.37 -8.86 3.75
CA ARG A 45 3.60 -9.75 4.90
C ARG A 45 3.93 -8.96 6.15
N LEU A 46 4.81 -7.97 6.05
CA LEU A 46 5.16 -7.10 7.18
C LEU A 46 3.93 -6.34 7.69
N SER A 47 3.15 -5.75 6.78
CA SER A 47 1.91 -5.05 7.10
C SER A 47 0.89 -5.95 7.80
N LEU A 48 0.82 -7.23 7.43
CA LEU A 48 -0.04 -8.20 8.09
C LEU A 48 0.50 -8.58 9.48
N ASP A 49 1.81 -8.84 9.62
CA ASP A 49 2.45 -9.15 10.90
C ASP A 49 2.23 -8.03 11.92
N ASP A 50 2.41 -6.77 11.51
CA ASP A 50 2.20 -5.61 12.38
C ASP A 50 0.75 -5.52 12.88
N GLN A 51 -0.24 -5.76 12.01
CA GLN A 51 -1.65 -5.76 12.41
C GLN A 51 -1.99 -6.91 13.37
N LEU A 52 -1.46 -8.12 13.11
CA LEU A 52 -1.65 -9.28 13.99
C LEU A 52 -1.03 -9.04 15.36
N ARG A 53 0.17 -8.46 15.41
CA ARG A 53 0.88 -8.10 16.65
C ARG A 53 0.19 -6.98 17.42
N ALA A 54 -0.45 -6.06 16.71
CA ALA A 54 -1.28 -5.02 17.31
C ALA A 54 -2.64 -5.53 17.82
N GLY A 55 -3.02 -6.78 17.50
CA GLY A 55 -4.29 -7.37 17.90
C GLY A 55 -5.49 -6.83 17.12
N ILE A 56 -5.28 -6.38 15.87
CA ILE A 56 -6.36 -5.94 14.99
C ILE A 56 -7.26 -7.12 14.61
N ASP A 57 -8.57 -6.98 14.79
CA ASP A 57 -9.53 -8.07 14.55
C ASP A 57 -9.78 -8.31 13.05
N ILE A 58 -9.90 -7.23 12.28
CA ILE A 58 -10.17 -7.26 10.85
C ILE A 58 -8.97 -6.64 10.14
N VAL A 59 -8.11 -7.50 9.60
CA VAL A 59 -6.89 -7.09 8.91
C VAL A 59 -7.16 -6.67 7.47
N SER A 60 -6.31 -5.78 6.94
CA SER A 60 -6.28 -5.37 5.53
C SER A 60 -4.92 -5.61 4.90
N ASP A 61 -4.83 -5.47 3.57
CA ASP A 61 -3.58 -5.56 2.82
C ASP A 61 -2.70 -4.29 2.95
N GLY A 62 -3.19 -3.27 3.69
CA GLY A 62 -2.52 -1.99 3.89
C GLY A 62 -2.21 -1.23 2.61
N GLU A 63 -2.84 -1.58 1.49
CA GLU A 63 -2.55 -1.07 0.14
C GLU A 63 -1.05 -1.13 -0.25
N GLN A 64 -0.31 -2.13 0.23
CA GLN A 64 1.14 -2.23 0.04
C GLN A 64 1.55 -2.39 -1.44
N THR A 65 0.66 -2.95 -2.27
CA THR A 65 0.93 -3.21 -3.69
C THR A 65 0.51 -2.07 -4.63
N ARG A 66 -0.32 -1.14 -4.13
CA ARG A 66 -0.82 0.03 -4.85
C ARG A 66 0.13 1.19 -4.69
N GLN A 67 0.47 1.86 -5.79
CA GLN A 67 1.39 2.99 -5.75
C GLN A 67 0.68 4.28 -5.32
N HIS A 68 -0.55 4.46 -5.78
CA HIS A 68 -1.31 5.69 -5.56
C HIS A 68 -2.78 5.40 -5.23
N PHE A 69 -3.28 6.13 -4.23
CA PHE A 69 -4.67 6.08 -3.81
C PHE A 69 -5.65 6.61 -4.88
N VAL A 70 -5.22 7.60 -5.68
CA VAL A 70 -6.06 8.28 -6.69
C VAL A 70 -5.94 7.65 -8.08
N THR A 71 -4.77 7.13 -8.48
CA THR A 71 -4.51 6.81 -9.90
C THR A 71 -4.58 5.35 -10.28
N THR A 72 -4.67 4.38 -9.36
CA THR A 72 -4.79 2.96 -9.76
C THR A 72 -6.02 2.74 -10.66
N PHE A 73 -7.11 3.48 -10.41
CA PHE A 73 -8.32 3.44 -11.24
C PHE A 73 -8.20 4.26 -12.54
N ILE A 74 -7.39 5.32 -12.52
CA ILE A 74 -7.28 6.30 -13.60
C ILE A 74 -6.23 5.92 -14.65
N GLU A 75 -5.17 5.21 -14.24
CA GLU A 75 -4.12 4.70 -15.15
C GLU A 75 -4.67 3.74 -16.23
N HIS A 76 -5.82 3.13 -15.96
CA HIS A 76 -6.50 2.23 -16.89
C HIS A 76 -7.65 2.91 -17.67
N LEU A 77 -7.92 4.20 -17.41
CA LEU A 77 -8.95 4.97 -18.11
C LEU A 77 -8.30 5.72 -19.29
N SER A 78 -8.79 5.45 -20.49
CA SER A 78 -8.44 6.23 -21.67
C SER A 78 -8.91 7.69 -21.49
N GLY A 79 -7.97 8.65 -21.47
CA GLY A 79 -8.28 10.09 -21.42
C GLY A 79 -7.64 10.89 -20.31
N VAL A 80 -6.78 10.29 -19.47
CA VAL A 80 -6.03 11.03 -18.45
C VAL A 80 -4.58 11.26 -18.87
N ASP A 81 -4.18 12.53 -18.83
CA ASP A 81 -2.82 12.98 -19.09
C ASP A 81 -1.98 12.93 -17.80
N PHE A 82 -0.98 12.05 -17.79
CA PHE A 82 -0.03 11.90 -16.70
C PHE A 82 1.25 12.73 -16.90
N ALA A 83 1.42 13.40 -18.04
CA ALA A 83 2.62 14.19 -18.35
C ALA A 83 2.80 15.41 -17.42
N ASN A 84 1.74 15.83 -16.72
CA ASN A 84 1.73 16.97 -15.79
C ASN A 84 1.27 16.62 -14.36
N ALA A 85 1.36 15.36 -13.94
CA ALA A 85 1.09 14.99 -12.55
C ALA A 85 2.16 15.63 -11.63
N ARG A 86 1.84 16.80 -11.05
CA ARG A 86 2.75 17.56 -10.19
C ARG A 86 2.83 16.91 -8.82
N SER A 87 4.05 16.52 -8.41
CA SER A 87 4.45 15.94 -7.12
C SER A 87 4.06 16.76 -5.89
#